data_AF-A0A8B7E4X9-F1
#
_entry.id   AF-A0A8B7E4X9-F1
#
_cell.length_a   1.000
_cell.length_b   1.000
_cell.length_c   1.000
_cell.angle_alpha   90.00
_cell.angle_beta   90.00
_cell.angle_gamma   90.00
#
_symmetry.space_group_name_H-M   'P 1'
#
loop_
_entity.id
_entity.type
_entity.pdbx_description
1 polymer ?
#
loop_
_entity_poly.entity_id
_entity_poly.type
_entity_poly.pdbx_seq_one_letter_code
_entity_poly.pdbx_strand_id
1 'polypeptide(L)'
;MAATPGCIQIWNIGKLNQNISSLPRLSICICHSYGPIYSMEWCPSGCYTVVDEVKRFGLLAVGCGDGKVRILSIPDPSSLIHNEPIFANLEPVITLLPQKLDAIEQIKTGLTLCVSWLPSSGHSKLAAGYGDGGLRIWDLKTSSIFLKTDDQGKP
;
A
#
# COMPACT_ATOMS: atom_id res chain seq x y z
N MET A 1 -0.31 -16.81 7.46
CA MET A 1 0.22 -16.42 8.79
C MET A 1 -0.76 -15.45 9.42
N ALA A 2 -0.95 -15.43 10.74
CA ALA A 2 -1.94 -14.55 11.37
C ALA A 2 -1.54 -13.07 11.17
N ALA A 3 -2.53 -12.23 10.86
CA ALA A 3 -2.39 -10.77 10.82
C ALA A 3 -1.89 -10.24 12.17
N THR A 4 -0.64 -9.77 12.23
CA THR A 4 -0.09 -9.13 13.44
C THR A 4 -0.14 -7.61 13.34
N PRO A 5 -0.30 -6.89 14.47
CA PRO A 5 -0.28 -5.42 14.49
C PRO A 5 1.08 -4.84 14.07
N GLY A 6 1.04 -3.68 13.41
CA GLY A 6 2.21 -2.90 12.99
C GLY A 6 1.83 -1.46 12.63
N CYS A 7 2.84 -0.67 12.24
CA CYS A 7 2.58 0.65 11.68
C CYS A 7 3.54 1.01 10.54
N ILE A 8 3.08 1.84 9.61
CA ILE A 8 3.87 2.50 8.57
C ILE A 8 3.97 3.98 8.93
N GLN A 9 5.18 4.52 8.99
CA GLN A 9 5.42 5.91 9.37
C GLN A 9 5.90 6.73 8.18
N ILE A 10 5.39 7.96 8.07
CA ILE A 10 5.79 8.96 7.09
C ILE A 10 6.31 10.17 7.84
N TRP A 11 7.56 10.52 7.56
CA TRP A 11 8.29 11.58 8.23
C TRP A 11 8.51 12.76 7.28
N ASN A 12 8.18 13.97 7.74
CA ASN A 12 8.57 15.20 7.09
C ASN A 12 9.91 15.66 7.66
N ILE A 13 10.94 15.65 6.81
CA ILE A 13 12.30 16.08 7.15
C ILE A 13 12.61 17.50 6.65
N GLY A 14 11.60 18.23 6.19
CA GLY A 14 11.71 19.56 5.61
C GLY A 14 12.37 19.55 4.24
N LYS A 15 12.90 20.72 3.86
CA LYS A 15 13.62 20.87 2.58
C LYS A 15 14.96 20.17 2.66
N LEU A 16 15.13 19.12 1.87
CA LEU A 16 16.42 18.46 1.65
C LEU A 16 17.38 19.43 0.96
N ASN A 17 18.19 20.11 1.75
CA ASN A 17 19.28 20.95 1.29
C ASN A 17 20.48 20.75 2.23
N GLN A 18 21.67 21.23 1.85
CA GLN A 18 22.89 21.03 2.66
C GLN A 18 22.81 21.68 4.05
N ASN A 19 21.85 22.58 4.28
CA ASN A 19 21.61 23.19 5.58
C ASN A 19 20.40 22.55 6.25
N ILE A 20 20.60 22.00 7.45
CA ILE A 20 19.51 21.47 8.27
C ILE A 20 18.69 22.68 8.76
N SER A 21 17.52 22.90 8.15
CA SER A 21 16.64 24.03 8.47
C SER A 21 15.46 23.66 9.37
N SER A 22 15.20 22.36 9.57
CA SER A 22 14.10 21.86 10.38
C SER A 22 14.40 20.48 10.96
N LEU A 23 13.87 20.19 12.15
CA LEU A 23 13.94 18.85 12.75
C LEU A 23 12.97 17.89 12.04
N PRO A 24 13.34 16.62 11.83
CA PRO A 24 12.42 15.58 11.38
C PRO A 24 11.19 15.51 12.26
N ARG A 25 10.02 15.49 11.65
CA ARG A 25 8.74 15.35 12.35
C ARG A 25 7.93 14.22 11.76
N LEU A 26 7.33 13.41 12.62
CA LEU A 26 6.35 12.42 12.21
C LEU A 26 5.10 13.15 11.67
N SER A 27 4.76 12.89 10.41
CA SER A 27 3.57 13.46 9.76
C SER A 27 2.38 12.52 9.87
N ILE A 28 2.58 11.25 9.52
CA ILE A 28 1.52 10.23 9.52
C ILE A 28 2.08 8.93 10.11
N CYS A 29 1.29 8.29 10.98
CA CYS A 29 1.45 6.93 11.43
C CYS A 29 0.21 6.13 11.03
N ILE A 30 0.39 5.16 10.14
CA ILE A 30 -0.68 4.30 9.63
C ILE A 30 -0.62 3.00 10.43
N CYS A 31 -1.56 2.81 11.35
CA CYS A 31 -1.70 1.58 12.10
C CYS A 31 -2.37 0.52 11.25
N HIS A 32 -1.89 -0.72 11.31
CA HIS A 32 -2.45 -1.83 10.53
C HIS A 32 -2.29 -3.17 11.25
N SER A 33 -3.01 -4.19 10.76
CA SER A 33 -2.86 -5.59 11.17
C SER A 33 -2.56 -6.45 9.94
N TYR A 34 -1.48 -6.15 9.25
CA TYR A 34 -1.14 -6.80 7.96
C TYR A 34 0.01 -7.81 8.09
N GLY A 35 0.46 -8.07 9.32
CA GLY A 35 1.75 -8.73 9.52
C GLY A 35 2.93 -7.77 9.27
N PRO A 36 4.17 -8.28 9.33
CA PRO A 36 5.35 -7.51 8.96
C PRO A 36 5.25 -6.98 7.52
N ILE A 37 5.71 -5.75 7.29
CA ILE A 37 5.79 -5.17 5.96
C ILE A 37 7.19 -5.44 5.41
N TYR A 38 7.28 -6.21 4.33
CA TYR A 38 8.56 -6.60 3.73
C TYR A 38 8.99 -5.68 2.60
N SER A 39 8.04 -5.01 1.94
CA SER A 39 8.30 -4.13 0.81
C SER A 39 7.25 -3.05 0.71
N MET A 40 7.68 -1.85 0.34
CA MET A 40 6.80 -0.71 0.09
C MET A 40 7.32 0.05 -1.13
N GLU A 41 6.41 0.48 -2.00
CA GLU A 41 6.77 1.30 -3.16
C GLU A 41 5.68 2.31 -3.49
N TRP A 42 6.07 3.58 -3.59
CA TRP A 42 5.20 4.64 -4.08
C TRP A 42 4.90 4.44 -5.56
N CYS A 43 3.64 4.65 -5.96
CA CYS A 43 3.28 4.70 -7.37
C CYS A 43 4.12 5.78 -8.07
N PRO A 44 4.83 5.48 -9.18
CA PRO A 44 5.80 6.40 -9.77
C PRO A 44 5.20 7.73 -10.27
N SER A 45 3.93 7.75 -10.70
CA SER A 45 3.26 9.01 -11.07
C SER A 45 2.81 9.83 -9.86
N GLY A 46 3.01 9.32 -8.65
CA GLY A 46 2.49 9.86 -7.39
C GLY A 46 0.98 9.70 -7.23
N CYS A 47 0.19 9.78 -8.32
CA CYS A 47 -1.26 9.78 -8.30
C CYS A 47 -1.86 10.90 -7.43
N TYR A 48 -1.18 12.06 -7.38
CA TYR A 48 -1.66 13.26 -6.70
C TYR A 48 -3.03 13.68 -7.25
N THR A 49 -4.01 13.83 -6.37
CA THR A 49 -5.37 14.26 -6.73
C THR A 49 -6.10 14.78 -5.49
N VAL A 50 -7.28 15.35 -5.67
CA VAL A 50 -8.19 15.72 -4.57
C VAL A 50 -9.35 14.73 -4.59
N VAL A 51 -9.57 14.03 -3.48
CA VAL A 51 -10.69 13.10 -3.29
C VAL A 51 -11.44 13.57 -2.04
N ASP A 52 -12.74 13.86 -2.18
CA ASP A 52 -13.59 14.31 -1.07
C ASP A 52 -12.96 15.47 -0.27
N GLU A 53 -12.44 16.48 -0.99
CA GLU A 53 -11.75 17.67 -0.45
C GLU A 53 -10.40 17.40 0.23
N VAL A 54 -10.01 16.13 0.39
CA VAL A 54 -8.71 15.72 0.92
C VAL A 54 -7.72 15.53 -0.22
N LYS A 55 -6.58 16.23 -0.14
CA LYS A 55 -5.48 16.03 -1.09
C LYS A 55 -4.83 14.68 -0.84
N ARG A 56 -4.56 13.92 -1.90
CA ARG A 56 -3.78 12.69 -1.85
C ARG A 56 -2.29 13.02 -2.04
N PHE A 57 -1.47 12.62 -1.08
CA PHE A 57 0.00 12.65 -1.17
C PHE A 57 0.52 11.58 -2.12
N GLY A 58 -0.07 10.40 -2.10
CA GLY A 58 0.17 9.42 -3.16
C GLY A 58 -0.43 8.05 -2.91
N LEU A 59 -0.22 7.15 -3.86
CA LEU A 59 -0.55 5.73 -3.69
C LEU A 59 0.70 4.96 -3.26
N LEU A 60 0.57 4.16 -2.20
CA LEU A 60 1.63 3.33 -1.66
C LEU A 60 1.24 1.86 -1.80
N ALA A 61 1.99 1.08 -2.59
CA ALA A 61 1.87 -0.37 -2.60
C ALA A 61 2.65 -0.96 -1.42
N VAL A 62 2.05 -1.91 -0.72
CA VAL A 62 2.56 -2.50 0.52
C VAL A 62 2.51 -4.02 0.41
N GLY A 63 3.67 -4.67 0.42
CA GLY A 63 3.82 -6.11 0.49
C GLY A 63 3.77 -6.60 1.94
N CYS A 64 2.75 -7.39 2.26
CA CYS A 64 2.37 -7.70 3.63
C CYS A 64 2.74 -9.14 4.04
N GLY A 65 2.97 -9.35 5.34
CA GLY A 65 3.27 -10.65 5.92
C GLY A 65 2.06 -11.60 6.01
N ASP A 66 0.86 -11.10 5.78
CA ASP A 66 -0.32 -11.94 5.56
C ASP A 66 -0.45 -12.46 4.11
N GLY A 67 0.55 -12.18 3.25
CA GLY A 67 0.62 -12.68 1.87
C GLY A 67 -0.24 -11.88 0.89
N LYS A 68 -0.73 -10.70 1.27
CA LYS A 68 -1.48 -9.82 0.37
C LYS A 68 -0.66 -8.60 -0.02
N VAL A 69 -0.99 -7.99 -1.14
CA VAL A 69 -0.52 -6.65 -1.49
C VAL A 69 -1.65 -5.66 -1.30
N ARG A 70 -1.39 -4.56 -0.59
CA ARG A 70 -2.37 -3.50 -0.36
C ARG A 70 -1.90 -2.22 -1.00
N ILE A 71 -2.80 -1.53 -1.69
CA ILE A 71 -2.56 -0.18 -2.19
C ILE A 71 -3.28 0.78 -1.25
N LEU A 72 -2.52 1.65 -0.59
CA LEU A 72 -3.03 2.65 0.34
C LEU A 72 -3.07 4.02 -0.35
N SER A 73 -4.15 4.76 -0.17
CA SER A 73 -4.25 6.18 -0.56
C SER A 73 -3.81 7.06 0.61
N ILE A 74 -2.61 7.61 0.51
CA ILE A 74 -2.04 8.41 1.60
C ILE A 74 -2.53 9.86 1.48
N PRO A 75 -3.16 10.44 2.52
CA PRO A 75 -3.57 11.83 2.51
C PRO A 75 -2.35 12.76 2.62
N ASP A 76 -2.47 13.95 2.05
CA ASP A 76 -1.52 15.05 2.21
C ASP A 76 -1.62 15.60 3.64
N PRO A 77 -0.57 15.48 4.47
CA PRO A 77 -0.58 16.00 5.83
C PRO A 77 -0.87 17.51 5.88
N SER A 78 -0.49 18.26 4.84
CA SER A 78 -0.69 19.72 4.79
C SER A 78 -2.16 20.12 4.59
N SER A 79 -3.00 19.20 4.13
CA SER A 79 -4.45 19.42 4.02
C SER A 79 -5.18 19.26 5.35
N LEU A 80 -4.48 18.80 6.39
CA LEU A 80 -5.05 18.52 7.70
C LEU A 80 -4.62 19.64 8.66
N ILE A 81 -5.60 20.18 9.39
CA ILE A 81 -5.53 21.49 10.09
C ILE A 81 -4.50 21.54 11.24
N HIS A 82 -3.81 20.44 11.56
CA HIS A 82 -3.02 20.32 12.77
C HIS A 82 -1.52 20.16 12.54
N ASN A 83 -0.75 20.89 13.35
CA ASN A 83 0.70 20.74 13.46
C ASN A 83 1.09 19.54 14.35
N GLU A 84 0.25 18.51 14.40
CA GLU A 84 0.48 17.26 15.12
C GLU A 84 0.60 16.06 14.15
N PRO A 85 1.22 14.94 14.57
CA PRO A 85 1.21 13.71 13.78
C PRO A 85 -0.21 13.14 13.64
N ILE A 86 -0.54 12.65 12.45
CA ILE A 86 -1.81 11.97 12.19
C ILE A 86 -1.65 10.49 12.49
N PHE A 87 -2.49 9.94 13.37
CA PHE A 87 -2.59 8.50 13.61
C PHE A 87 -3.85 8.00 12.93
N ALA A 88 -3.70 7.14 11.92
CA ALA A 88 -4.81 6.69 11.09
C ALA A 88 -4.80 5.17 10.93
N ASN A 89 -5.98 4.58 10.85
CA ASN A 89 -6.18 3.26 10.27
C ASN A 89 -6.78 3.49 8.87
N LEU A 90 -6.00 3.22 7.83
CA LEU A 90 -6.43 3.48 6.45
C LEU A 90 -6.97 2.19 5.82
N GLU A 91 -8.20 2.26 5.32
CA GLU A 91 -8.74 1.23 4.45
C GLU A 91 -7.97 1.21 3.11
N PRO A 92 -7.47 0.05 2.66
CA PRO A 92 -6.82 -0.05 1.36
C PRO A 92 -7.79 0.30 0.23
N VAL A 93 -7.33 1.07 -0.76
CA VAL A 93 -8.14 1.33 -1.96
C VAL A 93 -8.26 0.10 -2.85
N ILE A 94 -7.25 -0.78 -2.81
CA ILE A 94 -7.23 -2.07 -3.48
C ILE A 94 -6.47 -3.05 -2.61
N THR A 95 -7.02 -4.25 -2.43
CA THR A 95 -6.30 -5.41 -1.89
C THR A 95 -6.12 -6.44 -3.00
N LEU A 96 -4.87 -6.77 -3.33
CA LEU A 96 -4.52 -7.75 -4.35
C LEU A 96 -4.21 -9.09 -3.68
N LEU A 97 -4.87 -10.12 -4.20
CA LEU A 97 -4.75 -11.48 -3.73
C LEU A 97 -3.83 -12.26 -4.67
N PRO A 98 -2.88 -13.06 -4.16
CA PRO A 98 -2.02 -13.90 -5.00
C PRO A 98 -2.76 -14.96 -5.81
N GLN A 99 -3.96 -15.33 -5.37
CA GLN A 99 -4.85 -16.30 -6.01
C GLN A 99 -6.28 -16.14 -5.49
N LYS A 100 -7.24 -16.88 -6.04
CA LYS A 100 -8.63 -16.91 -5.54
C LYS A 100 -8.69 -17.43 -4.11
N LEU A 101 -9.70 -16.99 -3.35
CA LEU A 101 -9.85 -17.30 -1.93
C LEU A 101 -10.25 -18.78 -1.72
N ASP A 102 -9.28 -19.68 -1.79
CA ASP A 102 -9.37 -21.00 -1.17
C ASP A 102 -8.36 -21.04 -0.01
N ALA A 103 -8.86 -21.19 1.22
CA ALA A 103 -8.06 -21.06 2.45
C ALA A 103 -6.85 -22.01 2.50
N ILE A 104 -6.94 -23.17 1.83
CA ILE A 104 -5.88 -24.17 1.73
C ILE A 104 -4.71 -23.64 0.90
N GLU A 105 -4.97 -22.86 -0.15
CA GLU A 105 -3.91 -22.38 -1.04
C GLU A 105 -3.16 -21.19 -0.46
N GLN A 106 -3.81 -20.31 0.35
CA GLN A 106 -3.13 -19.13 0.92
C GLN A 106 -1.92 -19.51 1.78
N ILE A 107 -1.97 -20.68 2.41
CA ILE A 107 -0.86 -21.19 3.23
C ILE A 107 0.36 -21.53 2.35
N LYS A 108 0.16 -21.91 1.08
CA LYS A 108 1.26 -22.29 0.17
C LYS A 108 2.01 -21.09 -0.38
N THR A 109 1.33 -19.97 -0.66
CA THR A 109 1.94 -18.79 -1.29
C THR A 109 2.97 -18.10 -0.38
N GLY A 110 2.71 -18.12 0.93
CA GLY A 110 3.57 -17.48 1.93
C GLY A 110 3.50 -15.95 1.93
N LEU A 111 4.61 -15.32 2.32
CA LEU A 111 4.74 -13.87 2.53
C LEU A 111 4.90 -13.13 1.20
N THR A 112 4.42 -11.89 1.09
CA THR A 112 4.82 -11.01 -0.02
C THR A 112 6.16 -10.38 0.29
N LEU A 113 7.20 -10.70 -0.49
CA LEU A 113 8.58 -10.29 -0.22
C LEU A 113 8.99 -9.00 -0.94
N CYS A 114 8.44 -8.76 -2.13
CA CYS A 114 8.73 -7.56 -2.91
C CYS A 114 7.52 -7.13 -3.72
N VAL A 115 7.38 -5.82 -3.95
CA VAL A 115 6.36 -5.23 -4.83
C VAL A 115 7.03 -4.30 -5.84
N SER A 116 6.50 -4.24 -7.06
CA SER A 116 6.97 -3.34 -8.11
C SER A 116 5.83 -2.80 -8.97
N TRP A 117 5.70 -1.48 -9.09
CA TRP A 117 4.85 -0.83 -10.09
C TRP A 117 5.50 -0.91 -11.47
N LEU A 118 4.70 -1.24 -12.49
CA LEU A 118 5.16 -1.10 -13.86
C LEU A 118 5.33 0.41 -14.16
N PRO A 119 6.54 0.91 -14.49
CA PRO A 119 6.79 2.34 -14.68
C PRO A 119 6.35 2.83 -16.08
N SER A 120 5.24 2.31 -16.59
CA SER A 120 4.66 2.66 -17.89
C SER A 120 3.14 2.48 -17.90
N SER A 121 2.47 2.91 -18.98
CA SER A 121 1.02 2.68 -19.19
C SER A 121 0.11 3.16 -18.05
N GLY A 122 0.45 4.32 -17.47
CA GLY A 122 -0.29 4.92 -16.36
C GLY A 122 -0.27 4.06 -15.09
N HIS A 123 0.77 3.26 -14.89
CA HIS A 123 0.99 2.41 -13.70
C HIS A 123 -0.19 1.47 -13.40
N SER A 124 -0.77 0.95 -14.48
CA SER A 124 -1.92 0.05 -14.44
C SER A 124 -1.58 -1.37 -14.01
N LYS A 125 -0.30 -1.73 -13.93
CA LYS A 125 0.13 -3.07 -13.51
C LYS A 125 1.04 -3.00 -12.30
N LEU A 126 0.86 -3.96 -11.41
CA LEU A 126 1.68 -4.18 -10.24
C LEU A 126 2.18 -5.63 -10.27
N ALA A 127 3.44 -5.84 -9.91
CA ALA A 127 4.02 -7.16 -9.73
C ALA A 127 4.39 -7.38 -8.26
N ALA A 128 4.36 -8.63 -7.80
CA ALA A 128 4.88 -8.99 -6.49
C ALA A 128 5.47 -10.39 -6.47
N GLY A 129 6.59 -10.53 -5.75
CA GLY A 129 7.28 -11.79 -5.48
C GLY A 129 6.95 -12.32 -4.09
N TYR A 130 6.89 -13.63 -3.96
CA TYR A 130 6.38 -14.29 -2.76
C TYR A 130 7.35 -15.35 -2.21
N GLY A 131 7.09 -15.78 -0.97
CA GLY A 131 7.87 -16.80 -0.27
C GLY A 131 7.88 -18.18 -0.93
N ASP A 132 6.92 -18.48 -1.80
CA ASP A 132 6.91 -19.69 -2.62
C ASP A 132 7.78 -19.61 -3.88
N GLY A 133 8.48 -18.49 -4.10
CA GLY A 133 9.32 -18.24 -5.27
C GLY A 133 8.57 -17.77 -6.51
N GLY A 134 7.23 -17.67 -6.46
CA GLY A 134 6.40 -17.25 -7.58
C GLY A 134 6.25 -15.72 -7.70
N LEU A 135 6.12 -15.24 -8.94
CA LEU A 135 5.78 -13.85 -9.27
C LEU A 135 4.32 -13.77 -9.72
N ARG A 136 3.59 -12.77 -9.23
CA ARG A 136 2.22 -12.45 -9.67
C ARG A 136 2.21 -11.06 -10.27
N ILE A 137 1.37 -10.87 -11.29
CA ILE A 137 1.16 -9.59 -11.96
C ILE A 137 -0.33 -9.34 -12.04
N TRP A 138 -0.78 -8.19 -11.53
CA TRP A 138 -2.17 -7.76 -11.62
C TRP A 138 -2.29 -6.61 -12.60
N ASP A 139 -3.43 -6.58 -13.31
CA ASP A 139 -3.89 -5.41 -14.05
C ASP A 139 -4.96 -4.68 -13.22
N LEU A 140 -4.59 -3.52 -12.69
CA LEU A 140 -5.42 -2.67 -11.83
C LEU A 140 -6.58 -2.01 -12.59
N LYS A 141 -6.56 -2.04 -13.93
CA LYS A 141 -7.62 -1.49 -14.78
C LYS A 141 -8.56 -2.55 -15.32
N THR A 142 -8.47 -3.79 -14.83
CA THR A 142 -9.35 -4.87 -15.28
C THR A 142 -10.83 -4.52 -15.04
N SER A 143 -11.64 -4.68 -16.10
CA SER A 143 -13.10 -4.59 -16.04
C SER A 143 -13.76 -5.95 -15.79
N SER A 144 -12.98 -7.04 -15.79
CA SER A 144 -13.50 -8.39 -15.59
C SER A 144 -13.94 -8.59 -14.15
N ILE A 145 -15.24 -8.84 -13.94
CA ILE A 145 -15.81 -9.14 -12.62
C ILE A 145 -15.23 -10.44 -12.04
N PHE A 146 -14.85 -11.41 -12.88
CA PHE A 146 -14.27 -12.68 -12.44
C PHE A 146 -12.86 -12.57 -11.84
N LEU A 147 -12.24 -11.39 -12.01
CA LEU A 147 -10.94 -11.04 -11.43
C LEU A 147 -11.08 -10.11 -10.23
N LYS A 148 -12.30 -9.86 -9.77
CA LYS A 148 -12.62 -9.11 -8.57
C LYS A 148 -13.26 -10.05 -7.57
N THR A 149 -13.15 -9.69 -6.30
CA THR A 149 -13.91 -10.32 -5.23
C THR A 149 -14.51 -9.21 -4.39
N ASP A 150 -15.67 -9.46 -3.78
CA ASP A 150 -16.19 -8.62 -2.71
C ASP A 150 -15.30 -8.71 -1.46
N ASP A 151 -15.61 -7.90 -0.44
CA ASP A 151 -14.88 -7.87 0.84
C ASP A 151 -14.93 -9.21 1.60
N GLN A 152 -15.86 -10.11 1.22
CA GLN A 152 -16.02 -11.46 1.74
C GLN A 152 -15.25 -12.51 0.92
N GLY A 153 -14.57 -12.10 -0.17
CA GLY A 153 -13.81 -12.99 -1.04
C GLY A 153 -14.66 -13.78 -2.04
N LYS A 154 -15.94 -13.44 -2.24
CA LYS A 154 -16.80 -14.02 -3.27
C LYS A 154 -16.62 -13.29 -4.60
N PRO A 155 -16.66 -13.98 -5.74
CA PRO A 155 -16.60 -13.36 -7.06
C PRO A 155 -17.81 -12.47 -7.36
#